data_AF-C6LJC2-F1
#
_entry.id   AF-C6LJC2-F1
#
_cell.length_a   1.000
_cell.length_b   1.000
_cell.length_c   1.000
_cell.angle_alpha   90.00
_cell.angle_beta   90.00
_cell.angle_gamma   90.00
#
_symmetry.space_group_name_H-M   'P 1'
#
loop_
_entity.id
_entity.type
_entity.pdbx_description
1 polymer ?
#
loop_
_entity_poly.entity_id
_entity_poly.type
_entity_poly.pdbx_seq_one_letter_code
_entity_poly.pdbx_strand_id
1 'polypeptide(L)'
;MAGIADVSELIRSREGRNSYTQSYLREHIFDGYSDCSSLVWKCYERGLGIFVGTWTGEQIDRGTLVLQNTNAGKKSLSKKDLALMQEGDLVFWGPSRYDSRHVEYYMGDGELSGHGAGIGPVRKKATEYRHTYQLLEVRRYVKSGSGQTSGGSDPADRRELFRGKCIADDVNVRVWAGTDYENIKSYPRLYAGDTVEVIDYTQKDKNGEDWYYVRIAGKYYGFVKAEFIRKL
;
A
#
# COMPACT_ATOMS: atom_id res chain seq x y z
N MET A 1 13.46 -0.06 -13.10
CA MET A 1 13.22 -0.68 -11.78
C MET A 1 12.36 0.28 -11.01
N ALA A 2 11.10 -0.07 -10.76
CA ALA A 2 10.22 0.79 -10.00
C ALA A 2 10.56 0.71 -8.51
N GLY A 3 10.74 1.87 -7.91
CA GLY A 3 11.06 2.06 -6.51
C GLY A 3 10.07 3.04 -5.87
N ILE A 4 10.42 3.54 -4.68
CA ILE A 4 9.54 4.48 -3.99
C ILE A 4 9.43 5.84 -4.71
N ALA A 5 10.46 6.18 -5.51
CA ALA A 5 10.47 7.33 -6.39
C ALA A 5 9.30 7.34 -7.40
N ASP A 6 8.88 6.17 -7.91
CA ASP A 6 7.75 6.05 -8.84
C ASP A 6 6.41 6.34 -8.16
N VAL A 7 6.22 5.91 -6.90
CA VAL A 7 5.04 6.29 -6.09
C VAL A 7 5.03 7.79 -5.84
N SER A 8 6.20 8.35 -5.48
CA SER A 8 6.39 9.80 -5.30
C SER A 8 6.12 10.60 -6.57
N GLU A 9 6.55 10.11 -7.73
CA GLU A 9 6.26 10.75 -9.02
C GLU A 9 4.77 10.67 -9.37
N LEU A 10 4.13 9.52 -9.15
CA LEU A 10 2.69 9.38 -9.37
C LEU A 10 1.89 10.33 -8.45
N ILE A 11 2.24 10.46 -7.18
CA ILE A 11 1.59 11.41 -6.26
C ILE A 11 1.84 12.85 -6.71
N ARG A 12 3.09 13.22 -7.02
CA ARG A 12 3.46 14.54 -7.54
C ARG A 12 2.72 14.88 -8.83
N SER A 13 2.53 13.91 -9.73
CA SER A 13 1.79 14.07 -10.99
C SER A 13 0.32 14.43 -10.81
N ARG A 14 -0.24 14.24 -9.61
CA ARG A 14 -1.64 14.53 -9.27
C ARG A 14 -1.83 15.78 -8.42
N GLU A 15 -0.77 16.39 -7.88
CA GLU A 15 -0.87 17.54 -6.98
C GLU A 15 -1.68 18.68 -7.61
N GLY A 16 -2.74 19.12 -6.93
CA GLY A 16 -3.70 20.11 -7.40
C GLY A 16 -4.58 19.70 -8.59
N ARG A 17 -4.66 18.41 -8.96
CA ARG A 17 -5.34 17.93 -10.19
C ARG A 17 -6.46 16.92 -9.94
N ASN A 18 -6.78 16.59 -8.69
CA ASN A 18 -7.86 15.68 -8.33
C ASN A 18 -8.93 16.38 -7.51
N SER A 19 -10.20 16.09 -7.82
CA SER A 19 -11.35 16.41 -6.97
C SER A 19 -11.50 15.38 -5.87
N TYR A 20 -11.74 15.84 -4.64
CA TYR A 20 -11.97 14.95 -3.50
C TYR A 20 -13.28 14.16 -3.66
N THR A 21 -13.25 12.85 -3.46
CA THR A 21 -14.47 12.03 -3.48
C THR A 21 -14.35 10.75 -2.64
N GLN A 22 -15.47 10.38 -2.02
CA GLN A 22 -15.67 9.11 -1.31
C GLN A 22 -16.63 8.16 -2.07
N SER A 23 -17.04 8.52 -3.30
CA SER A 23 -17.85 7.65 -4.17
C SER A 23 -16.99 6.60 -4.88
N TYR A 24 -17.59 5.78 -5.76
CA TYR A 24 -16.87 4.84 -6.62
C TYR A 24 -15.74 5.51 -7.44
N LEU A 25 -15.86 6.81 -7.73
CA LEU A 25 -14.82 7.58 -8.42
C LEU A 25 -13.50 7.67 -7.64
N ARG A 26 -13.47 7.32 -6.35
CA ARG A 26 -12.25 7.35 -5.52
C ARG A 26 -11.11 6.50 -6.08
N GLU A 27 -11.40 5.47 -6.88
CA GLU A 27 -10.38 4.61 -7.51
C GLU A 27 -9.79 5.23 -8.79
N HIS A 28 -10.42 6.26 -9.34
CA HIS A 28 -10.06 6.93 -10.59
C HIS A 28 -9.01 8.04 -10.39
N ILE A 29 -7.91 7.73 -9.67
CA ILE A 29 -6.85 8.72 -9.31
C ILE A 29 -6.30 9.45 -10.53
N PHE A 30 -6.06 8.72 -11.61
CA PHE A 30 -5.40 9.26 -12.80
C PHE A 30 -6.36 10.04 -13.71
N ASP A 31 -7.67 9.82 -13.56
CA ASP A 31 -8.73 10.57 -14.25
C ASP A 31 -9.10 11.87 -13.52
N GLY A 32 -8.58 12.08 -12.29
CA GLY A 32 -8.79 13.31 -11.53
C GLY A 32 -9.70 13.18 -10.30
N TYR A 33 -9.80 12.01 -9.68
CA TYR A 33 -10.65 11.78 -8.51
C TYR A 33 -9.92 10.98 -7.44
N SER A 34 -9.94 11.41 -6.18
CA SER A 34 -9.33 10.64 -5.09
C SER A 34 -9.78 11.07 -3.70
N ASP A 35 -9.52 10.24 -2.69
CA ASP A 35 -9.43 10.65 -1.28
C ASP A 35 -8.01 10.40 -0.76
N CYS A 36 -7.80 10.64 0.54
CA CYS A 36 -6.50 10.47 1.19
C CYS A 36 -5.95 9.04 1.07
N SER A 37 -6.80 8.05 1.33
CA SER A 37 -6.45 6.63 1.31
C SER A 37 -6.42 6.04 -0.09
N SER A 38 -7.31 6.47 -0.99
CA SER A 38 -7.33 5.97 -2.37
C SER A 38 -6.17 6.50 -3.21
N LEU A 39 -5.73 7.74 -2.95
CA LEU A 39 -4.51 8.31 -3.52
C LEU A 39 -3.32 7.40 -3.23
N VAL A 40 -3.02 7.17 -1.95
CA VAL A 40 -1.85 6.38 -1.57
C VAL A 40 -2.02 4.94 -2.03
N TRP A 41 -3.21 4.35 -1.95
CA TRP A 41 -3.51 3.02 -2.49
C TRP A 41 -3.11 2.89 -3.95
N LYS A 42 -3.71 3.67 -4.85
CA LYS A 42 -3.49 3.46 -6.29
C LYS A 42 -2.14 3.98 -6.78
N CYS A 43 -1.52 4.93 -6.08
CA CYS A 43 -0.13 5.30 -6.35
C CYS A 43 0.84 4.18 -5.95
N TYR A 44 0.62 3.50 -4.83
CA TYR A 44 1.37 2.28 -4.47
C TYR A 44 1.06 1.08 -5.37
N GLU A 45 -0.20 0.91 -5.79
CA GLU A 45 -0.63 -0.14 -6.70
C GLU A 45 -0.04 0.05 -8.11
N ARG A 46 0.07 1.29 -8.60
CA ARG A 46 0.62 1.57 -9.94
C ARG A 46 2.14 1.77 -9.97
N GLY A 47 2.73 2.32 -8.92
CA GLY A 47 4.16 2.60 -8.84
C GLY A 47 4.99 1.46 -8.26
N LEU A 48 4.36 0.57 -7.48
CA LEU A 48 5.04 -0.54 -6.81
C LEU A 48 4.24 -1.84 -6.79
N GLY A 49 3.03 -1.90 -7.35
CA GLY A 49 2.11 -3.05 -7.26
C GLY A 49 1.90 -3.58 -5.84
N ILE A 50 2.09 -2.73 -4.82
CA ILE A 50 1.88 -3.09 -3.43
C ILE A 50 0.46 -2.67 -3.06
N PHE A 51 -0.34 -3.65 -2.63
CA PHE A 51 -1.59 -3.34 -1.96
C PHE A 51 -1.31 -2.82 -0.54
N VAL A 52 -1.47 -1.52 -0.34
CA VAL A 52 -1.32 -0.89 0.99
C VAL A 52 -2.61 -0.88 1.80
N GLY A 53 -3.75 -1.23 1.21
CA GLY A 53 -5.08 -1.12 1.81
C GLY A 53 -5.96 -0.10 1.09
N THR A 54 -7.28 -0.33 1.03
CA THR A 54 -8.26 0.50 0.31
C THR A 54 -8.76 1.71 1.09
N TRP A 55 -8.62 1.70 2.43
CA TRP A 55 -9.07 2.75 3.35
C TRP A 55 -8.09 2.92 4.54
N THR A 56 -8.18 4.06 5.22
CA THR A 56 -7.18 4.51 6.22
C THR A 56 -6.88 3.50 7.35
N GLY A 57 -7.88 2.80 7.89
CA GLY A 57 -7.66 1.87 9.01
C GLY A 57 -7.11 0.52 8.57
N GLU A 58 -7.47 0.06 7.37
CA GLU A 58 -6.76 -1.05 6.74
C GLU A 58 -5.28 -0.69 6.51
N GLN A 59 -4.99 0.56 6.14
CA GLN A 59 -3.63 1.05 5.97
C GLN A 59 -2.87 1.22 7.32
N ILE A 60 -3.49 1.62 8.43
CA ILE A 60 -2.78 1.71 9.72
C ILE A 60 -2.47 0.34 10.34
N ASP A 61 -3.19 -0.71 9.93
CA ASP A 61 -2.93 -2.12 10.30
C ASP A 61 -1.84 -2.81 9.47
N ARG A 62 -1.33 -2.15 8.42
CA ARG A 62 -0.34 -2.71 7.50
C ARG A 62 1.03 -2.04 7.64
N GLY A 63 2.03 -2.65 7.01
CA GLY A 63 3.43 -2.19 7.03
C GLY A 63 4.12 -2.32 8.40
N THR A 64 5.40 -1.98 8.41
CA THR A 64 6.22 -1.97 9.64
C THR A 64 5.99 -0.66 10.41
N LEU A 65 5.85 -0.74 11.73
CA LEU A 65 5.76 0.45 12.58
C LEU A 65 7.10 1.22 12.60
N VAL A 66 7.08 2.50 12.20
CA VAL A 66 8.24 3.41 12.26
C VAL A 66 8.17 4.29 13.50
N LEU A 67 6.97 4.80 13.79
CA LEU A 67 6.69 5.69 14.91
C LEU A 67 5.30 5.41 15.45
N GLN A 68 5.17 5.43 16.78
CA GLN A 68 3.90 5.44 17.49
C GLN A 68 3.82 6.70 18.35
N ASN A 69 2.70 7.41 18.27
CA ASN A 69 2.43 8.55 19.14
C ASN A 69 1.64 8.09 20.38
N THR A 70 2.16 8.43 21.57
CA THR A 70 1.50 8.17 22.87
C THR A 70 0.86 9.43 23.47
N ASN A 71 0.92 10.58 22.79
CA ASN A 71 0.42 11.87 23.29
C ASN A 71 -0.75 12.39 22.42
N ALA A 72 -1.98 12.32 22.93
CA ALA A 72 -3.18 12.79 22.23
C ALA A 72 -3.19 14.30 21.87
N GLY A 73 -2.32 15.10 22.50
CA GLY A 73 -2.08 16.50 22.16
C GLY A 73 -1.19 16.71 20.93
N LYS A 74 -0.48 15.68 20.43
CA LYS A 74 0.41 15.79 19.25
C LYS A 74 -0.42 15.78 17.96
N LYS A 75 -0.34 16.88 17.21
CA LYS A 75 -1.16 17.13 15.99
C LYS A 75 -0.35 17.26 14.69
N SER A 76 0.97 17.27 14.79
CA SER A 76 1.92 17.41 13.68
C SER A 76 3.17 16.55 13.92
N LEU A 77 3.99 16.38 12.89
CA LEU A 77 5.32 15.78 13.03
C LEU A 77 6.32 16.80 13.57
N SER A 78 7.34 16.32 14.26
CA SER A 78 8.48 17.10 14.76
C SER A 78 9.76 16.74 14.00
N LYS A 79 10.79 17.59 14.07
CA LYS A 79 12.10 17.30 13.48
C LYS A 79 12.73 15.98 13.97
N LYS A 80 12.41 15.54 15.21
CA LYS A 80 12.86 14.25 15.75
C LYS A 80 12.14 13.06 15.12
N ASP A 81 10.85 13.24 14.79
CA ASP A 81 10.06 12.20 14.12
C ASP A 81 10.56 11.98 12.69
N LEU A 82 10.81 13.09 11.97
CA LEU A 82 11.31 13.05 10.58
C LEU A 82 12.65 12.32 10.42
N ALA A 83 13.50 12.32 11.46
CA ALA A 83 14.77 11.61 11.44
C ALA A 83 14.63 10.07 11.44
N LEU A 84 13.45 9.54 11.77
CA LEU A 84 13.12 8.10 11.70
C LEU A 84 12.45 7.72 10.37
N MET A 85 11.88 8.72 9.69
CA MET A 85 11.04 8.55 8.51
C MET A 85 11.84 8.48 7.23
N GLN A 86 11.28 7.82 6.22
CA GLN A 86 11.83 7.71 4.87
C GLN A 86 10.73 7.91 3.85
N GLU A 87 11.09 8.45 2.68
CA GLU A 87 10.20 8.58 1.54
C GLU A 87 9.37 7.30 1.34
N GLY A 88 8.06 7.45 1.17
CA GLY A 88 7.10 6.35 1.17
C GLY A 88 6.31 6.19 2.46
N ASP A 89 6.89 6.51 3.62
CA ASP A 89 6.22 6.29 4.90
C ASP A 89 4.83 6.96 4.96
N LEU A 90 3.81 6.18 5.31
CA LEU A 90 2.44 6.67 5.47
C LEU A 90 2.22 7.16 6.89
N VAL A 91 1.66 8.36 7.02
CA VAL A 91 1.45 9.06 8.28
C VAL A 91 -0.05 9.13 8.56
N PHE A 92 -0.48 8.72 9.75
CA PHE A 92 -1.91 8.53 10.06
C PHE A 92 -2.41 9.47 11.17
N TRP A 93 -3.65 9.93 11.05
CA TRP A 93 -4.35 10.71 12.08
C TRP A 93 -5.78 10.19 12.32
N GLY A 94 -6.26 10.33 13.56
CA GLY A 94 -7.63 9.95 13.96
C GLY A 94 -7.85 10.11 15.47
N PRO A 95 -9.09 10.00 15.99
CA PRO A 95 -9.34 10.00 17.44
C PRO A 95 -8.61 8.87 18.18
N SER A 96 -8.51 7.69 17.56
CA SER A 96 -7.75 6.54 18.06
C SER A 96 -7.22 5.69 16.91
N ARG A 97 -6.38 4.68 17.19
CA ARG A 97 -5.91 3.73 16.17
C ARG A 97 -7.06 2.96 15.49
N TYR A 98 -8.10 2.62 16.25
CA TYR A 98 -9.33 1.96 15.76
C TYR A 98 -10.30 2.93 15.05
N ASP A 99 -10.01 4.23 15.09
CA ASP A 99 -10.77 5.28 14.39
C ASP A 99 -9.82 6.19 13.61
N SER A 100 -8.97 5.60 12.76
CA SER A 100 -8.08 6.35 11.89
C SER A 100 -8.88 7.01 10.76
N ARG A 101 -8.74 8.34 10.60
CA ARG A 101 -9.57 9.15 9.70
C ARG A 101 -8.82 9.68 8.49
N HIS A 102 -7.52 9.91 8.61
CA HIS A 102 -6.72 10.55 7.56
C HIS A 102 -5.34 9.93 7.42
N VAL A 103 -4.81 9.96 6.19
CA VAL A 103 -3.47 9.53 5.82
C VAL A 103 -2.80 10.55 4.91
N GLU A 104 -1.49 10.73 5.08
CA GLU A 104 -0.62 11.48 4.18
C GLU A 104 0.56 10.60 3.77
N TYR A 105 1.08 10.81 2.56
CA TYR A 105 2.31 10.19 2.08
C TYR A 105 3.51 11.09 2.40
N TYR A 106 4.58 10.54 2.97
CA TYR A 106 5.82 11.27 3.18
C TYR A 106 6.68 11.27 1.91
N MET A 107 6.92 12.46 1.37
CA MET A 107 7.62 12.69 0.11
C MET A 107 9.15 12.67 0.25
N GLY A 108 9.69 12.44 1.45
CA GLY A 108 11.06 12.80 1.80
C GLY A 108 11.18 14.26 2.25
N ASP A 109 12.40 14.67 2.62
CA ASP A 109 12.82 16.06 2.89
C ASP A 109 11.91 16.92 3.79
N GLY A 110 11.18 16.29 4.71
CA GLY A 110 10.25 16.98 5.60
C GLY A 110 8.93 17.40 4.95
N GLU A 111 8.57 16.83 3.81
CA GLU A 111 7.31 17.12 3.09
C GLU A 111 6.31 15.95 3.13
N LEU A 112 5.03 16.31 3.21
CA LEU A 112 3.89 15.43 3.02
C LEU A 112 3.15 15.81 1.74
N SER A 113 2.52 14.83 1.10
CA SER A 113 1.51 15.07 0.06
C SER A 113 0.32 14.14 0.26
N GLY A 114 -0.89 14.71 0.17
CA GLY A 114 -2.11 13.99 0.54
C GLY A 114 -3.37 14.82 0.32
N HIS A 115 -4.51 14.14 0.27
CA HIS A 115 -5.78 14.68 -0.23
C HIS A 115 -6.92 14.52 0.78
N GLY A 116 -6.98 15.40 1.78
CA GLY A 116 -8.01 15.35 2.83
C GLY A 116 -9.37 15.98 2.45
N ALA A 117 -9.39 16.90 1.48
CA ALA A 117 -10.60 17.58 1.00
C ALA A 117 -10.32 18.40 -0.28
N GLY A 118 -11.38 18.86 -0.94
CA GLY A 118 -11.33 19.92 -1.96
C GLY A 118 -10.70 19.49 -3.28
N ILE A 119 -9.75 20.31 -3.77
CA ILE A 119 -8.86 19.96 -4.88
C ILE A 119 -7.48 19.64 -4.30
N GLY A 120 -6.91 18.51 -4.68
CA GLY A 120 -5.62 18.04 -4.22
C GLY A 120 -5.01 16.98 -5.13
N PRO A 121 -4.07 16.16 -4.65
CA PRO A 121 -3.39 16.26 -3.36
C PRO A 121 -2.67 17.60 -3.19
N VAL A 122 -2.34 17.95 -1.94
CA VAL A 122 -1.62 19.19 -1.62
C VAL A 122 -0.31 18.84 -0.95
N ARG A 123 0.80 19.36 -1.48
CA ARG A 123 2.13 19.30 -0.87
C ARG A 123 2.23 20.27 0.30
N LYS A 124 2.80 19.84 1.43
CA LYS A 124 2.89 20.62 2.67
C LYS A 124 4.11 20.20 3.50
N LYS A 125 4.70 21.12 4.25
CA LYS A 125 5.76 20.78 5.20
C LYS A 125 5.19 19.99 6.38
N ALA A 126 5.78 18.84 6.68
CA ALA A 126 5.35 17.90 7.71
C ALA A 126 5.32 18.50 9.13
N THR A 127 6.22 19.44 9.43
CA THR A 127 6.29 20.10 10.75
C THR A 127 5.32 21.26 10.92
N GLU A 128 4.85 21.85 9.82
CA GLU A 128 3.91 22.98 9.82
C GLU A 128 2.46 22.49 9.65
N TYR A 129 2.26 21.33 9.00
CA TYR A 129 0.94 20.71 8.87
C TYR A 129 0.41 20.19 10.20
N ARG A 130 -0.67 20.81 10.68
CA ARG A 130 -1.34 20.47 11.94
C ARG A 130 -2.75 19.95 11.70
N HIS A 131 -2.98 18.68 12.01
CA HIS A 131 -4.29 18.04 11.84
C HIS A 131 -5.22 18.36 13.04
N THR A 132 -6.54 18.15 12.87
CA THR A 132 -7.55 18.28 13.94
C THR A 132 -7.45 17.12 14.93
N TYR A 133 -7.46 15.88 14.42
CA TYR A 133 -7.16 14.66 15.16
C TYR A 133 -5.68 14.52 15.57
N GLN A 134 -5.40 13.64 16.53
CA GLN A 134 -4.02 13.33 16.92
C GLN A 134 -3.28 12.61 15.79
N LEU A 135 -1.97 12.84 15.71
CA LEU A 135 -1.06 11.92 15.02
C LEU A 135 -1.19 10.56 15.70
N LEU A 136 -1.31 9.48 14.94
CA LEU A 136 -1.43 8.13 15.47
C LEU A 136 -0.08 7.41 15.34
N GLU A 137 0.27 7.04 14.11
CA GLU A 137 1.41 6.20 13.80
C GLU A 137 2.01 6.59 12.45
N VAL A 138 3.23 6.14 12.19
CA VAL A 138 3.86 6.13 10.88
C VAL A 138 4.16 4.67 10.50
N ARG A 139 3.75 4.26 9.29
CA ARG A 139 3.95 2.90 8.77
C ARG A 139 4.79 2.89 7.51
N ARG A 140 5.76 1.98 7.45
CA ARG A 140 6.64 1.73 6.30
C ARG A 140 6.23 0.50 5.52
N TYR A 141 6.03 0.68 4.23
CA TYR A 141 5.56 -0.38 3.32
C TYR A 141 6.66 -0.99 2.45
N VAL A 142 7.84 -0.37 2.40
CA VAL A 142 9.01 -0.83 1.65
C VAL A 142 10.20 -0.85 2.61
N LYS A 143 10.90 -1.98 2.75
CA LYS A 143 12.06 -2.07 3.66
C LYS A 143 13.24 -1.26 3.14
N SER A 144 13.85 -0.50 4.04
CA SER A 144 15.10 0.23 3.84
C SER A 144 16.27 -0.76 3.75
N GLY A 145 16.72 -1.12 2.53
CA GLY A 145 17.77 -2.15 2.44
C GLY A 145 18.23 -2.63 1.06
N SER A 146 18.01 -1.89 -0.03
CA SER A 146 18.50 -2.27 -1.37
C SER A 146 19.07 -1.06 -2.14
N GLY A 147 20.17 -0.51 -1.64
CA GLY A 147 21.06 0.28 -2.49
C GLY A 147 21.69 -0.64 -3.55
N GLN A 148 21.36 -0.39 -4.82
CA GLN A 148 22.00 -0.96 -6.03
C GLN A 148 22.46 -2.43 -5.95
N THR A 149 21.52 -3.35 -6.15
CA THR A 149 21.78 -4.55 -6.95
C THR A 149 20.86 -4.57 -8.17
N SER A 150 21.40 -4.90 -9.32
CA SER A 150 20.68 -5.01 -10.59
C SER A 150 19.56 -6.06 -10.55
N GLY A 151 18.31 -5.62 -10.71
CA GLY A 151 17.12 -6.48 -10.88
C GLY A 151 16.11 -6.34 -9.73
N GLY A 152 14.89 -5.88 -10.05
CA GLY A 152 13.84 -5.56 -9.05
C GLY A 152 12.96 -4.39 -9.49
N SER A 153 11.97 -4.66 -10.34
CA SER A 153 11.13 -3.67 -11.05
C SER A 153 9.63 -3.78 -10.62
N ASP A 154 8.69 -2.91 -11.03
CA ASP A 154 7.25 -2.91 -10.54
C ASP A 154 6.59 -4.30 -10.68
N PRO A 155 5.60 -4.78 -9.91
CA PRO A 155 4.94 -6.09 -10.10
C PRO A 155 4.43 -6.51 -11.48
N ALA A 156 4.32 -5.61 -12.47
CA ALA A 156 4.27 -6.02 -13.86
C ALA A 156 5.63 -6.53 -14.39
N ASP A 157 6.73 -5.87 -14.00
CA ASP A 157 8.15 -6.17 -14.18
C ASP A 157 8.84 -6.95 -13.02
N ARG A 158 8.19 -7.26 -11.88
CA ARG A 158 8.82 -8.05 -10.80
C ARG A 158 8.97 -9.42 -11.36
N ARG A 159 10.20 -9.92 -11.29
CA ARG A 159 10.55 -11.18 -11.88
C ARG A 159 9.57 -12.25 -11.40
N GLU A 160 8.98 -12.96 -12.35
CA GLU A 160 8.34 -14.24 -12.09
C GLU A 160 9.37 -15.14 -11.40
N LEU A 161 9.17 -15.42 -10.11
CA LEU A 161 10.03 -16.34 -9.37
C LEU A 161 9.93 -17.74 -9.98
N PHE A 162 8.71 -18.12 -10.33
CA PHE A 162 8.37 -19.33 -11.08
C PHE A 162 6.89 -19.33 -11.49
N ARG A 163 6.56 -20.12 -12.52
CA ARG A 163 5.19 -20.55 -12.77
C ARG A 163 4.79 -21.62 -11.77
N GLY A 164 3.69 -21.39 -11.08
CA GLY A 164 3.05 -22.33 -10.17
C GLY A 164 1.82 -22.97 -10.80
N LYS A 165 1.49 -24.17 -10.33
CA LYS A 165 0.24 -24.87 -10.60
C LYS A 165 -0.49 -25.11 -9.29
N CYS A 166 -1.77 -24.74 -9.24
CA CYS A 166 -2.62 -25.00 -8.09
C CYS A 166 -2.83 -26.51 -7.93
N ILE A 167 -2.65 -27.05 -6.72
CA ILE A 167 -2.76 -28.49 -6.43
C ILE A 167 -4.06 -28.89 -5.73
N ALA A 168 -4.94 -27.93 -5.46
CA ALA A 168 -6.22 -28.13 -4.78
C ALA A 168 -7.34 -27.31 -5.45
N ASP A 169 -8.57 -27.71 -5.19
CA ASP A 169 -9.77 -27.02 -5.67
C ASP A 169 -10.29 -25.97 -4.67
N ASP A 170 -11.04 -24.99 -5.19
CA ASP A 170 -11.67 -23.90 -4.43
C ASP A 170 -10.67 -23.07 -3.58
N VAL A 171 -9.42 -22.95 -4.04
CA VAL A 171 -8.37 -22.21 -3.33
C VAL A 171 -8.65 -20.71 -3.41
N ASN A 172 -8.72 -20.03 -2.26
CA ASN A 172 -9.04 -18.60 -2.18
C ASN A 172 -7.90 -17.72 -2.72
N VAL A 173 -8.23 -16.78 -3.61
CA VAL A 173 -7.34 -15.68 -4.01
C VAL A 173 -7.79 -14.42 -3.30
N ARG A 174 -6.95 -13.89 -2.40
CA ARG A 174 -7.32 -12.85 -1.43
C ARG A 174 -6.67 -11.51 -1.70
N VAL A 175 -7.25 -10.43 -1.18
CA VAL A 175 -6.65 -9.08 -1.24
C VAL A 175 -5.34 -9.00 -0.42
N TRP A 176 -5.13 -9.90 0.54
CA TRP A 176 -3.88 -10.01 1.30
C TRP A 176 -3.61 -11.44 1.81
N ALA A 177 -2.38 -11.64 2.30
CA ALA A 177 -1.96 -12.85 3.02
C ALA A 177 -2.74 -13.05 4.33
N GLY A 178 -3.52 -14.12 4.40
CA GLY A 178 -4.26 -14.53 5.60
C GLY A 178 -5.73 -14.88 5.30
N THR A 179 -6.29 -15.80 6.08
CA THR A 179 -7.67 -16.30 5.89
C THR A 179 -8.77 -15.29 6.21
N ASP A 180 -8.45 -14.20 6.89
CA ASP A 180 -9.41 -13.19 7.34
C ASP A 180 -9.74 -12.14 6.26
N TYR A 181 -8.96 -12.08 5.19
CA TYR A 181 -9.10 -11.08 4.12
C TYR A 181 -10.05 -11.55 3.02
N GLU A 182 -10.85 -10.64 2.48
CA GLU A 182 -11.79 -10.96 1.38
C GLU A 182 -11.09 -11.44 0.10
N ASN A 183 -11.83 -12.14 -0.75
CA ASN A 183 -11.34 -12.60 -2.04
C ASN A 183 -11.32 -11.46 -3.05
N ILE A 184 -10.37 -11.50 -4.01
CA ILE A 184 -10.37 -10.52 -5.10
C ILE A 184 -11.60 -10.71 -5.98
N LYS A 185 -12.34 -9.64 -6.27
CA LYS A 185 -13.62 -9.71 -7.00
C LYS A 185 -13.47 -10.28 -8.42
N SER A 186 -12.34 -10.03 -9.07
CA SER A 186 -12.12 -10.37 -10.48
C SER A 186 -11.65 -11.80 -10.75
N TYR A 187 -11.10 -12.48 -9.74
CA TYR A 187 -10.62 -13.86 -9.86
C TYR A 187 -10.58 -14.53 -8.46
N PRO A 188 -11.73 -14.75 -7.80
CA PRO A 188 -11.77 -15.04 -6.36
C PRO A 188 -11.26 -16.43 -5.97
N ARG A 189 -11.13 -17.37 -6.92
CA ARG A 189 -10.76 -18.77 -6.67
C ARG A 189 -9.78 -19.29 -7.72
N LEU A 190 -8.98 -20.29 -7.33
CA LEU A 190 -8.25 -21.18 -8.22
C LEU A 190 -8.73 -22.62 -8.03
N TYR A 191 -8.66 -23.41 -9.09
CA TYR A 191 -9.02 -24.83 -9.11
C TYR A 191 -7.79 -25.71 -9.36
N ALA A 192 -7.93 -27.02 -9.12
CA ALA A 192 -6.84 -27.96 -9.26
C ALA A 192 -6.35 -27.98 -10.73
N GLY A 193 -5.14 -27.47 -10.92
CA GLY A 193 -4.48 -27.38 -12.20
C GLY A 193 -4.37 -25.99 -12.83
N ASP A 194 -5.03 -24.98 -12.26
CA ASP A 194 -4.86 -23.58 -12.69
C ASP A 194 -3.40 -23.15 -12.56
N THR A 195 -2.92 -22.37 -13.55
CA THR A 195 -1.57 -21.86 -13.59
C THR A 195 -1.50 -20.40 -13.16
N VAL A 196 -0.49 -20.08 -12.37
CA VAL A 196 -0.22 -18.74 -11.86
C VAL A 196 1.25 -18.39 -12.02
N GLU A 197 1.54 -17.10 -12.15
CA GLU A 197 2.90 -16.58 -12.14
C GLU A 197 3.17 -16.09 -10.72
N VAL A 198 4.06 -16.76 -9.98
CA VAL A 198 4.43 -16.34 -8.62
C VAL A 198 5.39 -15.17 -8.73
N ILE A 199 4.96 -14.02 -8.22
CA ILE A 199 5.69 -12.75 -8.32
C ILE A 199 6.62 -12.60 -7.10
N ASP A 200 7.72 -11.88 -7.24
CA ASP A 200 8.68 -11.58 -6.16
C ASP A 200 8.10 -10.62 -5.10
N TYR A 201 7.09 -11.11 -4.38
CA TYR A 201 6.42 -10.43 -3.28
C TYR A 201 5.71 -11.43 -2.36
N THR A 202 6.46 -12.31 -1.72
CA THR A 202 5.90 -13.23 -0.73
C THR A 202 5.63 -12.52 0.60
N GLN A 203 4.55 -12.88 1.28
CA GLN A 203 4.15 -12.33 2.58
C GLN A 203 3.90 -13.46 3.57
N LYS A 204 3.96 -13.14 4.87
CA LYS A 204 3.50 -14.03 5.94
C LYS A 204 2.22 -13.47 6.56
N ASP A 205 1.30 -14.35 6.91
CA ASP A 205 0.09 -13.95 7.64
C ASP A 205 0.32 -13.83 9.15
N LYS A 206 -0.75 -13.56 9.91
CA LYS A 206 -0.73 -13.43 11.38
C LYS A 206 -0.24 -14.69 12.12
N ASN A 207 -0.31 -15.86 11.50
CA ASN A 207 0.14 -17.14 12.04
C ASN A 207 1.58 -17.48 11.60
N GLY A 208 2.19 -16.65 10.72
CA GLY A 208 3.50 -16.88 10.15
C GLY A 208 3.51 -17.79 8.91
N GLU A 209 2.34 -18.21 8.41
CA GLU A 209 2.22 -19.06 7.23
C GLU A 209 2.58 -18.27 5.96
N ASP A 210 3.20 -18.92 4.97
CA ASP A 210 3.63 -18.27 3.73
C ASP A 210 2.50 -18.10 2.72
N TRP A 211 2.45 -16.93 2.09
CA TRP A 211 1.53 -16.57 1.04
C TRP A 211 2.29 -15.99 -0.16
N TYR A 212 1.94 -16.46 -1.35
CA TYR A 212 2.45 -15.95 -2.61
C TYR A 212 1.54 -14.85 -3.15
N TYR A 213 2.14 -13.73 -3.54
CA TYR A 213 1.49 -12.81 -4.47
C TYR A 213 1.59 -13.40 -5.88
N VAL A 214 0.44 -13.57 -6.52
CA VAL A 214 0.33 -14.27 -7.79
C VAL A 214 -0.28 -13.36 -8.86
N ARG A 215 0.20 -13.50 -10.09
CA ARG A 215 -0.45 -12.96 -11.28
C ARG A 215 -1.18 -14.08 -12.03
N ILE A 216 -2.46 -13.86 -12.29
CA ILE A 216 -3.39 -14.82 -12.90
C ILE A 216 -3.84 -14.25 -14.25
N ALA A 217 -3.82 -15.09 -15.29
CA ALA A 217 -4.13 -14.70 -16.67
C ALA A 217 -3.39 -13.42 -17.15
N GLY A 218 -2.17 -13.21 -16.66
CA GLY A 218 -1.31 -12.05 -16.98
C GLY A 218 -1.79 -10.68 -16.47
N LYS A 219 -2.90 -10.60 -15.71
CA LYS A 219 -3.52 -9.29 -15.39
C LYS A 219 -4.24 -9.18 -14.03
N TYR A 220 -4.69 -10.28 -13.45
CA TYR A 220 -5.31 -10.26 -12.12
C TYR A 220 -4.25 -10.57 -11.08
N TYR A 221 -4.28 -9.87 -9.94
CA TYR A 221 -3.31 -10.05 -8.87
C TYR A 221 -4.00 -10.28 -7.53
N GLY A 222 -3.40 -11.12 -6.70
CA GLY A 222 -3.88 -11.38 -5.34
C GLY A 222 -2.95 -12.33 -4.59
N PHE A 223 -3.34 -12.70 -3.37
CA PHE A 223 -2.57 -13.58 -2.50
C PHE A 223 -3.19 -14.96 -2.42
N VAL A 224 -2.36 -15.99 -2.55
CA VAL A 224 -2.71 -17.40 -2.39
C VAL A 224 -1.77 -18.03 -1.40
N LYS A 225 -2.30 -18.87 -0.49
CA LYS A 225 -1.48 -19.56 0.50
C LYS A 225 -0.50 -20.51 -0.20
N ALA A 226 0.78 -20.41 0.16
CA ALA A 226 1.87 -21.02 -0.60
C ALA A 226 1.76 -22.55 -0.73
N GLU A 227 1.18 -23.21 0.28
CA GLU A 227 0.99 -24.68 0.30
C GLU A 227 0.18 -25.21 -0.89
N PHE A 228 -0.70 -24.39 -1.49
CA PHE A 228 -1.53 -24.81 -2.62
C PHE A 228 -0.89 -24.59 -3.99
N ILE A 229 0.27 -23.93 -4.07
CA ILE A 229 0.93 -23.60 -5.33
C ILE A 229 2.24 -24.39 -5.45
N ARG A 230 2.22 -25.45 -6.25
CA ARG A 230 3.42 -26.22 -6.56
C ARG A 230 4.13 -25.61 -7.76
N LYS A 231 5.44 -25.36 -7.63
CA LYS A 231 6.30 -24.95 -8.75
C LYS A 231 6.25 -25.97 -9.89
N LEU A 232 6.12 -25.46 -11.13
CA LEU A 232 6.27 -26.21 -12.38
C LEU A 232 7.75 -26.42 -12.75
#